data_AF-A0A3D2B947-F1
#
_entry.id   AF-A0A3D2B947-F1
#
_cell.length_a   1.000
_cell.length_b   1.000
_cell.length_c   1.000
_cell.angle_alpha   90.00
_cell.angle_beta   90.00
_cell.angle_gamma   90.00
#
_symmetry.space_group_name_H-M   'P 1'
#
loop_
_entity.id
_entity.type
_entity.pdbx_description
1 polymer ?
#
loop_
_entity_poly.entity_id
_entity_poly.type
_entity_poly.pdbx_seq_one_letter_code
_entity_poly.pdbx_strand_id
1 'polypeptide(L)' 'KHSLVLWPFHGVFGSGPTLDETFGLIDTAEKSAEVLVKVYSMGGMKQTITREELIALGKRFGVNPVQSALDLYK' A
#
# COMPACT_ATOMS: atom_id res chain seq x y z
N LYS A 1 13.19 -1.60 -7.69
CA LYS A 1 12.36 -2.63 -8.38
C LYS A 1 11.06 -2.75 -7.60
N HIS A 2 9.91 -2.72 -8.28
CA HIS A 2 8.58 -2.77 -7.64
C HIS A 2 7.73 -3.83 -8.35
N SER A 3 6.85 -4.49 -7.59
CA SER A 3 5.86 -5.44 -8.13
C SER A 3 4.57 -4.76 -8.57
N LEU A 4 4.37 -3.49 -8.20
CA LEU A 4 3.27 -2.63 -8.64
C LEU A 4 3.83 -1.33 -9.25
N VAL A 5 3.23 -0.89 -10.36
CA VAL A 5 3.54 0.39 -11.02
C VAL A 5 2.23 1.09 -11.36
N LEU A 6 2.07 2.33 -10.90
CA LEU A 6 0.91 3.16 -11.21
C LEU A 6 1.15 3.97 -12.49
N TRP A 7 0.11 4.08 -13.31
CA TRP A 7 0.05 5.00 -14.44
C TRP A 7 -1.03 6.05 -14.17
N PRO A 8 -0.63 7.29 -13.81
CA PRO A 8 -1.59 8.35 -13.48
C PRO A 8 -2.64 8.55 -14.58
N PHE A 9 -3.89 8.72 -14.17
CA PHE A 9 -5.06 8.87 -15.04
C PHE A 9 -5.42 7.65 -15.91
N HIS A 10 -4.85 6.48 -15.63
CA HIS A 10 -5.15 5.26 -16.39
C HIS A 10 -5.40 4.04 -15.49
N GLY A 11 -4.38 3.56 -14.78
CA GLY A 11 -4.51 2.31 -14.03
C GLY A 11 -3.21 1.82 -13.40
N VAL A 12 -3.10 0.51 -13.21
CA VAL A 12 -1.99 -0.15 -12.50
C VAL A 12 -1.47 -1.37 -13.26
N PHE A 13 -0.16 -1.59 -13.19
CA PHE A 13 0.50 -2.83 -13.62
C PHE A 13 0.97 -3.59 -12.38
N GLY A 14 0.70 -4.90 -12.34
CA GLY A 14 1.15 -5.81 -11.29
C GLY A 14 1.98 -6.97 -11.84
N SER A 15 2.91 -7.50 -11.04
CA SER A 15 3.72 -8.67 -11.37
C SER A 15 3.82 -9.61 -10.17
N GLY A 16 3.52 -10.89 -10.40
CA GLY A 16 3.59 -11.97 -9.41
C GLY A 16 3.87 -13.32 -10.08
N PRO A 17 4.13 -14.37 -9.27
CA PRO A 17 4.55 -15.68 -9.79
C PRO A 17 3.37 -16.53 -10.30
N THR A 18 2.14 -16.23 -9.89
CA THR A 18 0.91 -16.90 -10.33
C THR A 18 -0.17 -15.87 -10.65
N LEU A 19 -1.24 -16.30 -11.34
CA LEU A 19 -2.38 -15.43 -11.64
C LEU A 19 -3.05 -14.94 -10.35
N ASP A 20 -3.33 -15.85 -9.41
CA ASP A 20 -4.00 -15.53 -8.15
C ASP A 20 -3.18 -14.56 -7.28
N GLU A 21 -1.86 -14.76 -7.19
CA GLU A 21 -1.00 -13.85 -6.44
C GLU A 21 -0.88 -12.47 -7.11
N THR A 22 -0.81 -12.43 -8.45
CA THR A 22 -0.73 -11.16 -9.19
C THR A 22 -2.05 -10.38 -9.08
N PHE A 23 -3.17 -11.08 -9.22
CA PHE A 23 -4.50 -10.48 -9.05
C PHE A 23 -4.70 -10.01 -7.62
N GLY A 24 -4.41 -10.86 -6.63
CA GLY A 24 -4.51 -10.51 -5.21
C GLY A 24 -3.62 -9.35 -4.81
N LEU A 25 -2.44 -9.20 -5.41
CA LEU A 25 -1.57 -8.03 -5.23
C LEU A 25 -2.23 -6.74 -5.71
N ILE A 26 -2.82 -6.75 -6.90
CA ILE A 26 -3.55 -5.60 -7.45
C ILE A 26 -4.79 -5.29 -6.61
N ASP A 27 -5.58 -6.31 -6.29
CA ASP A 27 -6.84 -6.17 -5.53
C ASP A 27 -6.59 -5.67 -4.09
N THR A 28 -5.48 -6.06 -3.47
CA THR A 28 -5.07 -5.52 -2.15
C THR A 28 -4.78 -4.02 -2.22
N ALA A 29 -4.05 -3.57 -3.25
CA ALA A 29 -3.74 -2.16 -3.45
C ALA A 29 -5.00 -1.35 -3.80
N GLU A 30 -5.85 -1.87 -4.68
CA GLU A 30 -7.13 -1.26 -5.05
C GLU A 30 -8.07 -1.15 -3.84
N LYS A 31 -8.18 -2.19 -3.02
CA LYS A 31 -9.00 -2.13 -1.81
C LYS A 31 -8.50 -1.07 -0.82
N SER A 32 -7.18 -0.91 -0.69
CA SER A 32 -6.62 0.19 0.10
C SER A 32 -7.00 1.55 -0.49
N ALA A 33 -6.90 1.72 -1.82
CA ALA A 33 -7.31 2.94 -2.50
C ALA A 33 -8.82 3.25 -2.33
N GLU A 34 -9.69 2.24 -2.41
CA GLU A 34 -11.14 2.39 -2.18
C GLU A 34 -11.44 2.91 -0.77
N VAL A 35 -10.76 2.38 0.25
CA VAL A 35 -10.88 2.86 1.63
C VAL A 35 -10.42 4.32 1.72
N LEU A 36 -9.28 4.66 1.11
CA LEU A 36 -8.73 6.01 1.11
C LEU A 36 -9.65 7.02 0.42
N VAL A 37 -10.27 6.67 -0.70
CA VAL A 37 -11.26 7.52 -1.38
C VAL A 37 -12.40 7.87 -0.41
N LYS A 38 -12.95 6.89 0.32
CA LYS A 38 -14.01 7.13 1.31
C LYS A 38 -13.52 8.02 2.44
N VAL A 39 -12.35 7.73 3.01
CA VAL A 39 -11.75 8.52 4.11
C VAL A 39 -11.55 9.97 3.71
N TYR A 40 -10.95 10.23 2.54
CA TYR A 40 -10.70 11.59 2.06
C TYR A 40 -12.01 12.31 1.70
N SER A 41 -12.99 11.60 1.15
CA SER A 41 -14.34 12.16 0.90
C SER A 41 -15.05 12.58 2.20
N MET A 42 -14.69 11.99 3.34
CA MET A 42 -15.23 12.33 4.67
C MET A 42 -14.41 13.39 5.43
N GLY A 43 -13.51 14.11 4.75
CA GLY A 43 -12.69 15.17 5.36
C GLY A 43 -11.33 14.70 5.87
N GLY A 44 -10.90 13.49 5.51
CA GLY A 44 -9.55 13.00 5.75
C GLY A 44 -9.39 12.18 7.04
N MET A 45 -8.16 11.71 7.24
CA MET A 45 -7.79 10.84 8.36
C MET A 45 -7.74 11.65 9.66
N LYS A 46 -8.49 11.22 10.69
CA LYS A 46 -8.34 11.70 12.07
C LYS A 46 -7.26 10.94 12.85
N GLN A 47 -7.02 9.70 12.46
CA GLN A 47 -5.97 8.81 12.92
C GLN A 47 -5.59 7.85 11.80
N THR A 48 -4.37 7.31 11.83
CA THR A 48 -3.86 6.34 10.85
C THR A 48 -2.76 5.48 11.49
N ILE A 49 -2.29 4.47 10.76
CA ILE A 49 -1.20 3.58 11.20
C ILE A 49 0.09 4.42 11.35
N THR A 50 0.74 4.32 12.50
CA THR A 50 1.96 5.10 12.78
C THR A 50 3.21 4.46 12.14
N ARG A 51 4.32 5.22 12.07
CA ARG A 51 5.60 4.69 11.59
C ARG A 51 6.05 3.49 12.44
N GLU A 52 5.91 3.57 13.75
CA GLU A 52 6.31 2.53 14.70
C GLU A 52 5.49 1.25 14.48
N GLU A 53 4.18 1.39 14.23
CA GLU A 53 3.30 0.28 13.90
C GLU A 53 3.68 -0.37 12.57
N LEU A 54 4.03 0.42 11.54
CA LEU A 54 4.53 -0.10 10.26
C LEU A 54 5.87 -0.83 10.41
N ILE A 55 6.79 -0.31 11.23
CA ILE A 55 8.08 -0.96 11.53
C ILE A 55 7.84 -2.28 12.29
N ALA A 56 6.98 -2.27 13.29
CA ALA A 56 6.63 -3.46 14.06
C ALA A 56 5.98 -4.53 13.17
N LEU A 57 5.11 -4.11 12.23
CA LEU A 57 4.50 -4.99 11.24
C LEU A 57 5.54 -5.62 10.33
N GLY A 58 6.46 -4.83 9.75
CA GLY A 58 7.56 -5.33 8.93
C GLY A 58 8.42 -6.36 9.66
N LYS A 59 8.79 -6.05 10.92
CA LYS A 59 9.54 -6.97 11.78
C LYS A 59 8.80 -8.29 12.03
N ARG A 60 7.48 -8.22 12.28
CA ARG A 60 6.66 -9.42 12.55
C ARG A 60 6.56 -10.35 11.34
N PHE A 61 6.45 -9.80 10.14
CA PHE A 61 6.31 -10.57 8.89
C PHE A 61 7.65 -10.86 8.21
N GLY A 62 8.78 -10.39 8.76
CA GLY A 62 10.11 -10.63 8.21
C GLY A 62 10.35 -9.92 6.87
N VAL A 63 9.72 -8.77 6.66
CA VAL A 63 9.84 -7.96 5.43
C VAL A 63 10.46 -6.60 5.74
N ASN A 64 11.19 -6.05 4.75
CA ASN A 64 11.79 -4.71 4.83
C ASN A 64 10.90 -3.70 4.09
N PRO A 65 10.19 -2.80 4.78
CA PRO A 65 9.38 -1.79 4.11
C PRO A 65 10.25 -0.82 3.30
N VAL A 66 9.68 -0.22 2.26
CA VAL A 66 10.40 0.76 1.42
C VAL A 66 10.79 1.97 2.28
N GLN A 67 12.10 2.16 2.49
CA GLN A 67 12.62 3.15 3.44
C GLN A 67 12.11 4.57 3.15
N SER A 68 12.16 5.00 1.89
CA SER A 68 11.70 6.33 1.49
C SER A 68 10.21 6.57 1.76
N ALA A 69 9.39 5.51 1.87
CA ALA A 69 7.99 5.62 2.24
C ALA A 69 7.79 5.68 3.77
N LEU A 70 8.60 4.95 4.55
CA LEU A 70 8.61 5.05 6.02
C LEU A 70 9.07 6.42 6.52
N ASP A 71 10.01 7.04 5.81
CA ASP A 71 10.60 8.32 6.20
C ASP A 71 9.58 9.48 6.12
N LEU A 72 8.50 9.33 5.35
CA LEU A 72 7.45 10.36 5.19
C LEU A 72 6.69 10.67 6.49
N TYR A 73 6.58 9.69 7.39
CA TYR A 73 5.70 9.79 8.57
C TYR A 73 6.49 10.10 9.84
N LYS A 74 6.75 11.38 10.14
CA LYS A 74 7.55 11.80 11.31
C LYS A 74 7.05 11.29 12.65
#